data_AF-A0A6V7QTH7-F1
#
_entry.id   AF-A0A6V7QTH7-F1
#
_cell.length_a   1.000
_cell.length_b   1.000
_cell.length_c   1.000
_cell.angle_alpha   90.00
_cell.angle_beta   90.00
_cell.angle_gamma   90.00
#
_symmetry.space_group_name_H-M   'P 1'
#
loop_
_entity.id
_entity.type
_entity.pdbx_description
1 polymer ?
#
loop_
_entity_poly.entity_id
_entity_poly.type
_entity_poly.pdbx_seq_one_letter_code
_entity_poly.pdbx_strand_id
1 'polypeptide(L)'
;MVGTCDKKTIFLDDLAPWIRIPESWVTYYYPVLSILPPTSVSYSEVVAKMNAGLASGKVENGDYLRMYLKEDLPERLHYSDSSRIPPIVGLVDEGFSVEQARTNNKECAGAHGYDNAFFSMRTIFVAHGPQFQRGRKIPSFVNIEIYNLITSILKLKGAPNNGSASFPNSVLLPSA
;
A
#
# COMPACT_ATOMS: atom_id res chain seq x y z
N MET A 1 3.24 -2.33 11.59
CA MET A 1 1.84 -2.64 11.94
C MET A 1 1.31 -1.51 12.80
N VAL A 2 0.03 -1.19 12.68
CA VAL A 2 -0.65 -0.11 13.44
C VAL A 2 -2.01 -0.60 13.93
N GLY A 3 -2.47 -0.07 15.06
CA GLY A 3 -3.80 -0.38 15.59
C GLY A 3 -4.89 0.38 14.85
N THR A 4 -6.00 -0.31 14.58
CA THR A 4 -7.22 0.22 13.95
C THR A 4 -8.38 -0.05 14.88
N CYS A 5 -9.23 0.95 15.12
CA CYS A 5 -10.38 0.85 16.02
C CYS A 5 -11.57 1.61 15.42
N ASP A 6 -12.79 1.24 15.81
CA ASP A 6 -14.08 1.65 15.22
C ASP A 6 -14.27 3.15 14.97
N LYS A 7 -13.66 4.03 15.78
CA LYS A 7 -13.76 5.49 15.60
C LYS A 7 -13.01 6.03 14.38
N LYS A 8 -12.23 5.17 13.71
CA LYS A 8 -11.41 5.53 12.56
C LYS A 8 -11.86 4.82 11.28
N THR A 9 -13.13 4.43 11.18
CA THR A 9 -13.67 3.81 9.96
C THR A 9 -14.33 4.84 9.06
N ILE A 10 -14.19 4.67 7.76
CA ILE A 10 -14.85 5.36 6.65
C ILE A 10 -15.81 4.35 6.02
N PHE A 11 -17.08 4.72 5.86
CA PHE A 11 -18.08 3.83 5.29
C PHE A 11 -18.42 4.24 3.86
N LEU A 12 -18.36 3.30 2.90
CA LEU A 12 -18.67 3.58 1.51
C LEU A 12 -20.13 3.99 1.30
N ASP A 13 -21.06 3.48 2.10
CA ASP A 13 -22.47 3.83 2.03
C ASP A 13 -22.74 5.31 2.38
N ASP A 14 -21.87 5.95 3.17
CA ASP A 14 -21.99 7.37 3.50
C ASP A 14 -21.75 8.27 2.26
N LEU A 15 -21.16 7.73 1.18
CA LEU A 15 -20.99 8.43 -0.11
C LEU A 15 -22.25 8.43 -0.98
N ALA A 16 -23.33 7.75 -0.59
CA ALA A 16 -24.55 7.61 -1.39
C ALA A 16 -25.14 8.92 -1.97
N PRO A 17 -25.03 10.10 -1.32
CA PRO A 17 -25.46 11.37 -1.93
C PRO A 17 -24.66 11.81 -3.16
N TRP A 18 -23.42 11.31 -3.34
CA TRP A 18 -22.57 11.58 -4.50
C TRP A 18 -22.54 10.40 -5.46
N ILE A 19 -22.34 9.19 -4.92
CA ILE A 19 -22.25 7.96 -5.69
C ILE A 19 -22.52 6.76 -4.79
N ARG A 20 -23.28 5.78 -5.29
CA ARG A 20 -23.43 4.48 -4.64
C ARG A 20 -22.38 3.53 -5.20
N ILE A 21 -21.59 2.92 -4.31
CA ILE A 21 -20.61 1.89 -4.67
C ILE A 21 -21.19 0.54 -4.26
N PRO A 22 -21.65 -0.30 -5.21
CA PRO A 22 -22.11 -1.64 -4.91
C PRO A 22 -20.99 -2.51 -4.32
N GLU A 23 -21.31 -3.36 -3.35
CA GLU A 23 -20.37 -4.34 -2.79
C GLU A 23 -19.73 -5.22 -3.88
N SER A 24 -20.48 -5.53 -4.94
CA SER A 24 -19.99 -6.33 -6.07
C SER A 24 -18.89 -5.66 -6.89
N TRP A 25 -18.67 -4.34 -6.73
CA TRP A 25 -17.55 -3.63 -7.34
C TRP A 25 -16.31 -3.67 -6.44
N VAL A 26 -16.46 -3.87 -5.13
CA VAL A 26 -15.35 -3.81 -4.19
C VAL A 26 -14.64 -5.16 -4.17
N THR A 27 -13.37 -5.18 -4.58
CA THR A 27 -12.56 -6.41 -4.52
C THR A 27 -11.88 -6.57 -3.18
N TYR A 28 -11.58 -5.45 -2.51
CA TYR A 28 -10.97 -5.43 -1.18
C TYR A 28 -11.22 -4.08 -0.50
N TYR A 29 -11.50 -4.10 0.81
CA TYR A 29 -11.81 -2.90 1.57
C TYR A 29 -10.58 -2.32 2.28
N TYR A 30 -9.86 -3.13 3.08
CA TYR A 30 -9.06 -2.59 4.17
C TYR A 30 -7.67 -3.22 4.32
N PRO A 31 -6.53 -2.49 4.38
CA PRO A 31 -6.34 -1.03 4.33
C PRO A 31 -6.06 -0.39 2.96
N VAL A 32 -6.11 -1.15 1.87
CA VAL A 32 -5.97 -0.60 0.51
C VAL A 32 -7.23 -0.88 -0.26
N LEU A 33 -8.15 0.07 -0.25
CA LEU A 33 -9.43 -0.08 -0.96
C LEU A 33 -9.16 -0.31 -2.44
N SER A 34 -9.76 -1.34 -3.03
CA SER A 34 -9.65 -1.61 -4.46
C SER A 34 -11.02 -1.91 -5.04
N ILE A 35 -11.35 -1.22 -6.14
CA ILE A 35 -12.68 -1.24 -6.75
C ILE A 35 -12.52 -1.57 -8.24
N LEU A 36 -13.33 -2.51 -8.72
CA LEU A 36 -13.44 -2.94 -10.10
C LEU A 36 -14.90 -2.79 -10.57
N PRO A 37 -15.30 -1.61 -11.06
CA PRO A 37 -16.61 -1.44 -11.69
C PRO A 37 -16.67 -2.15 -13.06
N PRO A 38 -17.87 -2.48 -13.56
CA PRO A 38 -18.08 -2.95 -14.93
C PRO A 38 -17.45 -2.00 -15.95
N THR A 39 -17.01 -2.53 -17.09
CA THR A 39 -16.35 -1.75 -18.15
C THR A 39 -17.23 -0.70 -18.81
N SER A 40 -18.56 -0.76 -18.61
CA SER A 40 -19.51 0.25 -19.04
C SER A 40 -19.51 1.51 -18.17
N VAL A 41 -18.84 1.49 -17.01
CA VAL A 41 -18.79 2.61 -16.06
C VAL A 41 -17.53 3.44 -16.28
N SER A 42 -17.68 4.77 -16.26
CA SER A 42 -16.54 5.69 -16.31
C SER A 42 -15.77 5.69 -14.99
N TYR A 43 -14.57 5.11 -14.97
CA TYR A 43 -13.76 5.03 -13.76
C TYR A 43 -13.33 6.41 -13.23
N SER A 44 -13.01 7.34 -14.13
CA SER A 44 -12.65 8.72 -13.76
C SER A 44 -13.81 9.46 -13.10
N GLU A 45 -15.04 9.22 -13.56
CA GLU A 45 -16.24 9.79 -12.94
C GLU A 45 -16.50 9.20 -11.55
N VAL A 46 -16.30 7.89 -11.37
CA VAL A 46 -16.37 7.23 -10.06
C VAL A 46 -15.38 7.88 -9.09
N VAL A 47 -14.11 7.97 -9.47
CA VAL A 47 -13.05 8.59 -8.65
C VAL A 47 -13.40 10.04 -8.32
N ALA A 48 -13.84 10.84 -9.30
CA ALA A 48 -14.20 12.23 -9.09
C ALA A 48 -15.37 12.39 -8.09
N LYS A 49 -16.43 11.59 -8.23
CA LYS A 49 -17.59 11.65 -7.33
C LYS A 49 -17.25 11.19 -5.92
N MET A 50 -16.46 10.12 -5.78
CA MET A 50 -16.01 9.65 -4.47
C MET A 50 -15.16 10.72 -3.78
N ASN A 51 -14.15 11.28 -4.46
CA ASN A 51 -13.31 12.33 -3.88
C ASN A 51 -14.11 13.61 -3.54
N ALA A 52 -15.12 13.97 -4.33
CA ALA A 52 -16.01 15.08 -4.00
C ALA A 52 -16.85 14.82 -2.73
N GLY A 53 -17.29 13.57 -2.52
CA GLY A 53 -17.99 13.17 -1.30
C GLY A 53 -17.07 13.14 -0.08
N LEU A 54 -15.88 12.59 -0.22
CA LEU A 54 -14.87 12.50 0.84
C LEU A 54 -14.44 13.90 1.32
N ALA A 55 -14.21 14.84 0.40
CA ALA A 55 -13.82 16.22 0.73
C ALA A 55 -14.99 17.14 1.17
N SER A 56 -16.21 16.61 1.29
CA SER A 56 -17.40 17.43 1.56
C SER A 56 -17.58 17.83 3.03
N GLY A 57 -16.83 17.22 3.95
CA GLY A 57 -17.03 17.35 5.40
C GLY A 57 -18.30 16.64 5.93
N LYS A 58 -19.03 15.92 5.07
CA LYS A 58 -20.26 15.18 5.45
C LYS A 58 -20.04 13.68 5.60
N VAL A 59 -18.95 13.15 5.04
CA VAL A 59 -18.53 11.76 5.24
C VAL A 59 -17.60 11.72 6.44
N GLU A 60 -17.97 10.96 7.45
CA GLU A 60 -17.14 10.79 8.65
C GLU A 60 -15.78 10.24 8.25
N ASN A 61 -14.70 10.88 8.75
CA ASN A 61 -13.31 10.53 8.43
C ASN A 61 -12.96 10.62 6.93
N GLY A 62 -13.78 11.28 6.10
CA GLY A 62 -13.59 11.35 4.65
C GLY A 62 -12.23 11.91 4.21
N ASP A 63 -11.68 12.87 4.96
CA ASP A 63 -10.37 13.49 4.69
C ASP A 63 -9.19 12.50 4.74
N TYR A 64 -9.39 11.33 5.35
CA TYR A 64 -8.36 10.29 5.53
C TYR A 64 -8.37 9.22 4.44
N LEU A 65 -9.25 9.32 3.45
CA LEU A 65 -9.28 8.45 2.29
C LEU A 65 -9.15 9.28 1.02
N ARG A 66 -8.30 8.83 0.09
CA ARG A 66 -8.22 9.43 -1.24
C ARG A 66 -8.27 8.37 -2.31
N MET A 67 -9.16 8.59 -3.28
CA MET A 67 -9.35 7.72 -4.43
C MET A 67 -8.47 8.14 -5.60
N TYR A 68 -7.93 7.16 -6.30
CA TYR A 68 -7.09 7.32 -7.48
C TYR A 68 -7.56 6.38 -8.57
N LEU A 69 -7.41 6.79 -9.82
CA LEU A 69 -7.19 5.82 -10.89
C LEU A 69 -5.82 5.19 -10.63
N LYS A 70 -5.64 3.90 -10.90
CA LYS A 70 -4.36 3.23 -10.60
C LYS A 70 -3.18 3.88 -11.34
N GLU A 71 -3.42 4.47 -12.50
CA GLU A 71 -2.44 5.19 -13.31
C GLU A 71 -1.99 6.51 -12.66
N ASP A 72 -2.83 7.09 -11.79
CA ASP A 72 -2.58 8.35 -11.09
C ASP A 72 -1.99 8.14 -9.67
N LEU A 73 -1.74 6.89 -9.28
CA LEU A 73 -1.09 6.59 -8.00
C LEU A 73 0.34 7.18 -7.97
N PRO A 74 0.86 7.54 -6.78
CA PRO A 74 2.23 8.01 -6.65
C PRO A 74 3.23 7.03 -7.30
N GLU A 75 4.03 7.52 -8.26
CA GLU A 75 4.93 6.69 -9.08
C GLU A 75 5.87 5.82 -8.25
N ARG A 76 6.34 6.32 -7.10
CA ARG A 76 7.20 5.59 -6.14
C ARG A 76 6.62 4.28 -5.63
N LEU A 77 5.31 4.06 -5.74
CA LEU A 77 4.65 2.83 -5.32
C LEU A 77 4.82 1.72 -6.36
N HIS A 78 5.09 2.06 -7.63
CA HIS A 78 5.17 1.12 -8.75
C HIS A 78 3.95 0.17 -8.80
N TYR A 79 2.75 0.70 -8.53
CA TYR A 79 1.53 -0.09 -8.31
C TYR A 79 0.42 0.23 -9.33
N SER A 80 0.74 0.16 -10.62
CA SER A 80 -0.21 0.46 -11.71
C SER A 80 -0.13 -0.52 -12.89
N ASP A 81 1.08 -0.99 -13.23
CA ASP A 81 1.36 -1.80 -14.41
C ASP A 81 1.04 -3.30 -14.22
N SER A 82 -0.23 -3.59 -13.94
CA SER A 82 -0.75 -4.96 -13.95
C SER A 82 -2.25 -4.98 -14.19
N SER A 83 -2.72 -5.97 -14.96
CA SER A 83 -4.15 -6.25 -15.13
C SER A 83 -4.81 -6.77 -13.85
N ARG A 84 -4.02 -7.25 -12.89
CA ARG A 84 -4.51 -7.74 -11.59
C ARG A 84 -4.80 -6.60 -10.60
N ILE A 85 -4.27 -5.41 -10.86
CA ILE A 85 -4.54 -4.22 -10.04
C ILE A 85 -5.85 -3.60 -10.55
N PRO A 86 -6.90 -3.52 -9.70
CA PRO A 86 -8.15 -2.88 -10.07
C PRO A 86 -7.96 -1.42 -10.52
N PRO A 87 -8.79 -0.92 -11.44
CA PRO A 87 -8.61 0.40 -12.03
C PRO A 87 -8.75 1.55 -11.03
N ILE A 88 -9.43 1.32 -9.90
CA ILE A 88 -9.64 2.31 -8.86
C ILE A 88 -9.04 1.82 -7.55
N VAL A 89 -8.17 2.63 -6.95
CA VAL A 89 -7.49 2.34 -5.69
C VAL A 89 -7.71 3.49 -4.72
N GLY A 90 -8.09 3.17 -3.49
CA GLY A 90 -8.19 4.11 -2.39
C GLY A 90 -7.01 3.94 -1.44
N LEU A 91 -6.25 5.02 -1.24
CA LEU A 91 -5.21 5.08 -0.20
C LEU A 91 -5.82 5.72 1.04
N VAL A 92 -5.76 5.00 2.15
CA VAL A 92 -6.25 5.46 3.45
C VAL A 92 -5.07 5.79 4.36
N ASP A 93 -5.25 6.81 5.20
CA ASP A 93 -4.25 7.22 6.18
C ASP A 93 -4.03 6.18 7.27
N GLU A 94 -2.86 6.26 7.88
CA GLU A 94 -2.38 5.32 8.89
C GLU A 94 -3.38 5.16 10.06
N GLY A 95 -3.83 3.93 10.30
CA GLY A 95 -4.75 3.59 11.40
C GLY A 95 -6.23 3.85 11.12
N PHE A 96 -6.60 4.30 9.92
CA PHE A 96 -7.99 4.47 9.48
C PHE A 96 -8.46 3.34 8.60
N SER A 97 -9.75 2.99 8.65
CA SER A 97 -10.38 1.90 7.91
C SER A 97 -11.46 2.23 6.91
N VAL A 98 -11.67 1.32 5.98
CA VAL A 98 -12.74 1.41 5.00
C VAL A 98 -13.58 0.15 5.12
N GLU A 99 -14.88 0.32 5.22
CA GLU A 99 -15.88 -0.74 5.23
C GLU A 99 -17.08 -0.33 4.36
N GLN A 100 -17.94 -1.29 3.99
CA GLN A 100 -19.14 -0.95 3.21
C GLN A 100 -20.11 -0.11 4.03
N ALA A 101 -20.54 -0.64 5.19
CA ALA A 101 -21.64 -0.12 5.97
C ALA A 101 -21.33 -0.19 7.47
N ARG A 102 -22.01 0.66 8.25
CA ARG A 102 -21.88 0.68 9.72
C ARG A 102 -22.39 -0.63 10.31
N THR A 103 -21.56 -1.28 11.10
CA THR A 103 -21.95 -2.45 11.90
C THR A 103 -21.94 -2.10 13.40
N ASN A 104 -22.63 -2.89 14.22
CA ASN A 104 -22.60 -2.74 15.68
C ASN A 104 -21.35 -3.39 16.32
N ASN A 105 -20.47 -3.98 15.51
CA ASN A 105 -19.27 -4.64 16.01
C ASN A 105 -18.25 -3.57 16.40
N LYS A 106 -17.65 -3.77 17.57
CA LYS A 106 -16.58 -2.92 18.08
C LYS A 106 -15.31 -3.73 18.16
N GLU A 107 -14.44 -3.59 17.17
CA GLU A 107 -13.23 -4.37 17.03
C GLU A 107 -12.02 -3.46 16.85
N CYS A 108 -11.10 -3.55 17.81
CA CYS A 108 -9.75 -3.03 17.63
C CYS A 108 -8.84 -4.17 17.17
N ALA A 109 -8.14 -3.98 16.06
CA ALA A 109 -7.21 -4.96 15.50
C ALA A 109 -5.89 -4.32 15.10
N GLY A 110 -4.88 -5.15 14.82
CA GLY A 110 -3.66 -4.71 14.16
C GLY A 110 -3.84 -4.78 12.64
N ALA A 111 -3.39 -3.76 11.93
CA ALA A 111 -3.43 -3.68 10.47
C ALA A 111 -2.09 -3.31 9.85
N HIS A 112 -1.97 -3.61 8.55
CA HIS A 112 -0.84 -3.29 7.70
C HIS A 112 -1.29 -3.22 6.23
N GLY A 113 -0.44 -2.66 5.36
CA GLY A 113 -0.74 -2.52 3.94
C GLY A 113 -0.94 -1.08 3.49
N TYR A 114 -0.95 -0.13 4.43
CA TYR A 114 -0.89 1.30 4.14
C TYR A 114 0.36 1.67 3.33
N ASP A 115 0.45 2.96 3.01
CA ASP A 115 1.61 3.53 2.33
C ASP A 115 2.95 3.07 2.93
N ASN A 116 3.81 2.51 2.08
CA ASN A 116 5.12 1.98 2.48
C ASN A 116 6.09 3.07 2.99
N ALA A 117 5.77 4.35 2.80
CA ALA A 117 6.53 5.46 3.36
C ALA A 117 6.28 5.66 4.87
N PHE A 118 5.15 5.18 5.40
CA PHE A 118 4.85 5.30 6.83
C PHE A 118 5.86 4.55 7.69
N PHE A 119 6.27 5.17 8.80
CA PHE A 119 7.27 4.57 9.69
C PHE A 119 6.78 3.24 10.27
N SER A 120 5.49 3.11 10.58
CA SER A 120 4.92 1.87 11.10
C SER A 120 4.90 0.72 10.07
N MET A 121 4.99 1.03 8.77
CA MET A 121 5.04 0.03 7.68
C MET A 121 6.47 -0.42 7.35
N ARG A 122 7.49 0.19 7.97
CA ARG A 122 8.86 -0.24 7.81
C ARG A 122 9.09 -1.62 8.44
N THR A 123 9.91 -2.42 7.77
CA THR A 123 10.31 -3.75 8.24
C THR A 123 11.69 -3.72 8.88
N ILE A 124 12.04 -4.81 9.56
CA ILE A 124 13.38 -5.02 10.10
C ILE A 124 14.24 -5.79 9.11
N PHE A 125 15.53 -5.45 9.05
CA PHE A 125 16.55 -6.21 8.36
C PHE A 125 17.75 -6.41 9.29
N VAL A 126 18.12 -7.66 9.53
CA VAL A 126 19.30 -8.05 10.31
C VAL A 126 20.01 -9.14 9.53
N ALA A 127 21.32 -8.97 9.31
CA ALA A 127 22.15 -9.93 8.62
C ALA A 127 23.39 -10.27 9.45
N HIS A 128 23.78 -11.53 9.42
CA HIS A 128 24.96 -12.04 10.12
C HIS A 128 25.63 -13.13 9.29
N GLY A 129 26.95 -13.05 9.16
CA GLY A 129 27.74 -14.02 8.41
C GLY A 129 29.12 -13.47 8.06
N PRO A 130 29.99 -14.30 7.46
CA PRO A 130 31.38 -13.92 7.16
C PRO A 130 31.51 -12.80 6.11
N GLN A 131 30.49 -12.59 5.28
CA GLN A 131 30.47 -11.50 4.28
C GLN A 131 29.87 -10.20 4.81
N PHE A 132 29.35 -10.18 6.04
CA PHE A 132 28.79 -8.98 6.66
C PHE A 132 29.74 -8.43 7.73
N GLN A 133 29.94 -7.12 7.74
CA GLN A 133 30.68 -6.46 8.81
C GLN A 133 29.93 -6.59 10.14
N ARG A 134 30.61 -7.06 11.19
CA ARG A 134 30.03 -7.17 12.54
C ARG A 134 29.69 -5.78 13.11
N GLY A 135 28.52 -5.66 13.72
CA GLY A 135 28.09 -4.45 14.44
C GLY A 135 27.80 -3.23 13.55
N ARG A 136 27.81 -3.37 12.22
CA ARG A 136 27.56 -2.27 11.28
C ARG A 136 26.06 -1.97 11.20
N LYS A 137 25.70 -0.69 11.32
CA LYS A 137 24.38 -0.17 10.94
C LYS A 137 24.48 0.46 9.55
N ILE A 138 23.49 0.21 8.70
CA ILE A 138 23.39 0.79 7.35
C ILE A 138 22.14 1.66 7.24
N PRO A 139 22.08 2.63 6.31
CA PRO A 139 20.86 3.37 6.01
C PRO A 139 19.70 2.44 5.62
N SER A 140 18.46 2.92 5.74
CA SER A 140 17.29 2.21 5.24
C SER A 140 17.37 2.02 3.72
N PHE A 141 16.83 0.91 3.24
CA PHE A 141 16.77 0.56 1.82
C PHE A 141 15.47 -0.21 1.53
N VAL A 142 15.10 -0.33 0.25
CA VAL A 142 13.90 -1.05 -0.19
C VAL A 142 14.17 -2.54 -0.32
N ASN A 143 13.19 -3.39 0.02
CA ASN A 143 13.37 -4.84 0.10
C ASN A 143 13.70 -5.52 -1.24
N ILE A 144 13.38 -4.90 -2.38
CA ILE A 144 13.72 -5.42 -3.71
C ILE A 144 15.24 -5.60 -3.90
N GLU A 145 16.06 -4.86 -3.14
CA GLU A 145 17.51 -4.97 -3.16
C GLU A 145 18.05 -6.28 -2.57
N ILE A 146 17.25 -6.95 -1.74
CA ILE A 146 17.65 -8.19 -1.03
C ILE A 146 17.96 -9.31 -2.04
N TYR A 147 17.29 -9.34 -3.18
CA TYR A 147 17.54 -10.36 -4.21
C TYR A 147 18.99 -10.32 -4.72
N ASN A 148 19.49 -9.14 -5.07
CA ASN A 148 20.87 -8.95 -5.53
C ASN A 148 21.88 -9.23 -4.41
N LEU A 149 21.52 -8.94 -3.16
CA LEU A 149 22.34 -9.26 -2.00
C LEU A 149 22.52 -10.79 -1.83
N ILE A 150 21.42 -11.55 -1.90
CA ILE A 150 21.44 -13.01 -1.75
C ILE A 150 22.20 -13.67 -2.91
N THR A 151 21.92 -13.26 -4.16
CA THR A 151 22.60 -13.83 -5.33
C THR A 151 24.10 -13.57 -5.32
N SER A 152 24.53 -12.40 -4.84
CA SER A 152 25.96 -12.08 -4.65
C SER A 152 26.63 -12.98 -3.63
N ILE A 153 26.00 -13.20 -2.47
CA ILE A 153 26.53 -14.09 -1.41
C ILE A 153 26.70 -15.53 -1.94
N LEU A 154 25.73 -16.01 -2.71
CA LEU A 154 25.71 -17.35 -3.29
C LEU A 154 26.54 -17.48 -4.57
N LYS A 155 27.15 -16.39 -5.06
CA LYS A 155 27.89 -16.34 -6.34
C LYS A 155 27.05 -16.80 -7.55
N LEU A 156 25.78 -16.43 -7.56
CA LEU A 156 24.84 -16.74 -8.63
C LEU A 156 24.70 -15.58 -9.60
N LYS A 157 24.48 -15.88 -10.88
CA LYS A 157 23.99 -14.91 -11.86
C LYS A 157 22.51 -14.66 -11.61
N GLY A 158 22.17 -13.56 -10.95
CA GLY A 158 20.78 -13.15 -10.71
C GLY A 158 20.01 -12.93 -12.01
N ALA A 159 18.72 -13.24 -11.99
CA ALA A 159 17.78 -12.88 -13.05
C ALA A 159 17.52 -11.36 -13.07
N PRO A 160 17.04 -10.79 -14.19
CA PRO A 160 16.62 -9.40 -14.25
C PRO A 160 15.58 -9.08 -13.17
N ASN A 161 15.79 -7.99 -12.44
CA ASN A 161 14.95 -7.54 -11.34
C ASN A 161 15.05 -6.01 -11.18
N ASN A 162 14.25 -5.42 -10.29
CA ASN A 162 14.21 -3.96 -10.08
C ASN A 162 15.21 -3.45 -9.03
N GLY A 163 15.98 -4.33 -8.36
CA GLY A 163 17.03 -3.92 -7.45
C GLY A 163 18.26 -3.40 -8.17
N SER A 164 19.02 -2.54 -7.51
CA SER A 164 20.27 -1.96 -8.02
C SER A 164 21.39 -2.99 -7.98
N ALA A 165 22.04 -3.25 -9.12
CA ALA A 165 23.13 -4.22 -9.20
C ALA A 165 24.34 -3.85 -8.31
N SER A 166 24.52 -2.57 -8.00
CA SER A 166 25.59 -2.06 -7.13
C SER A 166 25.28 -2.17 -5.63
N PHE A 167 24.04 -2.41 -5.24
CA PHE A 167 23.64 -2.40 -3.82
C PHE A 167 24.44 -3.37 -2.94
N PRO A 168 24.74 -4.61 -3.37
CA PRO A 168 25.54 -5.54 -2.57
C PRO A 168 26.90 -4.97 -2.15
N ASN A 169 27.55 -4.17 -3.01
CA ASN A 169 28.84 -3.54 -2.71
C ASN A 169 28.76 -2.51 -1.57
N SER A 170 27.57 -1.97 -1.30
CA SER A 170 27.35 -1.05 -0.19
C SER A 170 27.18 -1.77 1.15
N VAL A 171 26.82 -3.06 1.14
CA VAL A 171 26.43 -3.83 2.34
C VAL A 171 27.46 -4.90 2.70
N LEU A 172 27.94 -5.67 1.71
CA LEU A 172 28.87 -6.77 1.90
C LEU A 172 30.30 -6.26 2.07
N LEU A 173 31.13 -7.05 2.74
CA LEU A 173 32.57 -6.85 2.76
C LEU A 173 33.15 -7.07 1.34
N PRO A 174 34.25 -6.39 0.98
CA PRO A 174 34.96 -6.69 -0.25
C PRO A 174 35.31 -8.18 -0.32
N SER A 175 35.22 -8.78 -1.51
CA SER A 175 35.71 -10.14 -1.72
C SER A 175 37.21 -10.18 -1.48
N ALA A 176 37.68 -11.14 -0.68
CA ALA A 176 39.10 -11.42 -0.49
C ALA A 176 39.71 -12.08 -1.73
#